data_AF-A0A517ZAA4-F1
#
_entry.id   AF-A0A517ZAA4-F1
#
_cell.length_a   1.000
_cell.length_b   1.000
_cell.length_c   1.000
_cell.angle_alpha   90.00
_cell.angle_beta   90.00
_cell.angle_gamma   90.00
#
_symmetry.space_group_name_H-M   'P 1'
#
loop_
_entity.id
_entity.type
_entity.pdbx_description
1 polymer ?
#
loop_
_entity_poly.entity_id
_entity_poly.type
_entity_poly.pdbx_seq_one_letter_code
_entity_poly.pdbx_strand_id
1 'polypeptide(L)'
;MKNALAVYTSKSSLTGRKLADLALAAGIQLRFMAMGGYIPSNAAEIQKKSLTTVNGGAVLIVATIDDARESIAEFDNLVEMGDRLPIAAMLSGGKLPWCELYTSRFDYDKTVKAKSKDKPKIDGSVPKDQLSLVKGAKTRYIIYNQSRKKNCQQLMTKLADCLASHTDGVVADYERPSR
;
A
#
# COMPACT_ATOMS: atom_id res chain seq x y z
N MET A 1 -12.40 -9.73 8.32
CA MET A 1 -11.04 -9.16 8.24
C MET A 1 -11.05 -8.11 7.14
N LYS A 2 -10.47 -6.92 7.35
CA LYS A 2 -10.49 -5.87 6.32
C LYS A 2 -9.48 -6.25 5.24
N ASN A 3 -9.96 -6.48 4.02
CA ASN A 3 -9.09 -6.93 2.93
C ASN A 3 -8.37 -5.76 2.25
N ALA A 4 -8.84 -4.52 2.44
CA ALA A 4 -8.18 -3.34 1.95
C ALA A 4 -8.48 -2.10 2.81
N LEU A 5 -7.55 -1.14 2.78
CA LEU A 5 -7.71 0.21 3.32
C LEU A 5 -7.40 1.23 2.22
N ALA A 6 -8.07 2.37 2.26
CA ALA A 6 -7.75 3.51 1.41
C ALA A 6 -7.25 4.68 2.24
N VAL A 7 -6.35 5.48 1.67
CA VAL A 7 -5.94 6.77 2.21
C VAL A 7 -6.21 7.84 1.15
N TYR A 8 -7.05 8.80 1.50
CA TYR A 8 -7.43 9.93 0.65
C TYR A 8 -6.67 11.17 1.09
N THR A 9 -5.96 11.83 0.19
CA THR A 9 -5.21 13.04 0.51
C THR A 9 -5.33 14.10 -0.58
N SER A 10 -5.31 15.37 -0.17
CA SER A 10 -5.22 16.52 -1.07
C SER A 10 -3.80 16.75 -1.61
N LYS A 11 -2.78 16.09 -1.02
CA LYS A 11 -1.38 16.20 -1.45
C LYS A 11 -1.13 15.43 -2.75
N SER A 12 -0.04 15.79 -3.43
CA SER A 12 0.48 15.01 -4.55
C SER A 12 0.99 13.64 -4.10
N SER A 13 1.00 12.69 -5.03
CA SER A 13 1.55 11.37 -4.77
C SER A 13 3.02 11.43 -4.36
N LEU A 14 3.33 10.82 -3.22
CA LEU A 14 4.69 10.52 -2.78
C LEU A 14 5.49 9.77 -3.85
N THR A 15 6.81 9.92 -3.78
CA THR A 15 7.76 9.03 -4.46
C THR A 15 7.97 7.75 -3.66
N GLY A 16 8.50 6.71 -4.30
CA GLY A 16 8.86 5.48 -3.60
C GLY A 16 9.90 5.71 -2.49
N ARG A 17 10.88 6.60 -2.70
CA ARG A 17 11.88 6.95 -1.69
C ARG A 17 11.24 7.59 -0.47
N LYS A 18 10.40 8.61 -0.70
CA LYS A 18 9.73 9.30 0.41
C LYS A 18 8.85 8.34 1.20
N LEU A 19 8.13 7.43 0.52
CA LEU A 19 7.36 6.39 1.21
C LEU A 19 8.25 5.47 2.07
N ALA A 20 9.39 5.02 1.53
CA ALA A 20 10.32 4.17 2.28
C ALA A 20 10.89 4.88 3.51
N ASP A 21 11.28 6.14 3.39
CA ASP A 21 11.83 6.93 4.50
C ASP A 21 10.79 7.12 5.62
N LEU A 22 9.55 7.46 5.24
CA LEU A 22 8.45 7.64 6.20
C LEU A 22 8.08 6.32 6.90
N ALA A 23 8.02 5.23 6.13
CA ALA A 23 7.74 3.92 6.67
C ALA A 23 8.84 3.45 7.63
N LEU A 24 10.11 3.70 7.29
CA LEU A 24 11.25 3.40 8.16
C LEU A 24 11.17 4.16 9.49
N ALA A 25 10.81 5.45 9.45
CA ALA A 25 10.58 6.26 10.65
C ALA A 25 9.42 5.72 11.50
N ALA A 26 8.44 5.05 10.89
CA ALA A 26 7.35 4.34 11.56
C ALA A 26 7.70 2.88 11.97
N GLY A 27 8.97 2.48 11.86
CA GLY A 27 9.44 1.13 12.20
C GLY A 27 9.04 0.05 11.20
N ILE A 28 8.77 0.42 9.94
CA ILE A 28 8.38 -0.49 8.86
C ILE A 28 9.48 -0.49 7.79
N GLN A 29 10.17 -1.61 7.62
CA GLN A 29 11.18 -1.74 6.57
C GLN A 29 10.54 -2.21 5.27
N LEU A 30 10.39 -1.34 4.27
CA LEU A 30 9.77 -1.70 3.00
C LEU A 30 10.76 -2.31 2.01
N ARG A 31 10.29 -3.29 1.23
CA ARG A 31 10.89 -3.72 -0.03
C ARG A 31 9.85 -3.60 -1.14
N PHE A 32 10.26 -2.96 -2.24
CA PHE A 32 9.42 -2.84 -3.43
C PHE A 32 9.69 -4.01 -4.38
N MET A 33 8.63 -4.66 -4.86
CA MET A 33 8.73 -5.71 -5.87
C MET A 33 7.85 -5.40 -7.09
N ALA A 34 8.15 -6.04 -8.22
CA ALA A 34 7.31 -5.98 -9.41
C ALA A 34 6.01 -6.79 -9.22
N MET A 35 4.93 -6.31 -9.82
CA MET A 35 3.62 -6.97 -9.78
C MET A 35 3.63 -8.33 -10.52
N GLY A 36 2.78 -9.26 -10.09
CA GLY A 36 2.55 -10.53 -10.82
C GLY A 36 3.56 -11.65 -10.57
N GLY A 37 4.33 -11.59 -9.48
CA GLY A 37 5.27 -12.67 -9.09
C GLY A 37 6.60 -12.65 -9.85
N TYR A 38 6.85 -11.63 -10.68
CA TYR A 38 8.15 -11.39 -11.30
C TYR A 38 9.08 -10.72 -10.27
N ILE A 39 10.29 -11.26 -10.09
CA ILE A 39 11.26 -10.72 -9.13
C ILE A 39 12.48 -10.19 -9.88
N PRO A 40 12.41 -8.94 -10.38
CA PRO A 40 13.56 -8.09 -10.59
C PRO A 40 13.41 -6.86 -9.68
N SER A 41 14.46 -6.53 -8.93
CA SER A 41 14.47 -5.32 -8.11
C SER A 41 14.49 -4.06 -9.01
N ASN A 42 13.32 -3.46 -9.24
CA ASN A 42 13.21 -2.09 -9.74
C ASN A 42 13.17 -1.08 -8.59
N ALA A 43 13.58 -1.47 -7.38
CA ALA A 43 13.52 -0.63 -6.18
C ALA A 43 14.18 0.74 -6.41
N ALA A 44 15.32 0.78 -7.10
CA ALA A 44 16.00 2.03 -7.44
C ALA A 44 15.17 2.93 -8.39
N GLU A 45 14.40 2.34 -9.31
CA GLU A 45 13.53 3.07 -10.23
C GLU A 45 12.26 3.56 -9.51
N ILE A 46 11.63 2.70 -8.72
CA ILE A 46 10.45 3.02 -7.90
C ILE A 46 10.79 4.16 -6.93
N GLN A 47 11.97 4.12 -6.33
CA GLN A 47 12.42 5.15 -5.40
C GLN A 47 12.48 6.55 -6.03
N LYS A 48 12.83 6.63 -7.32
CA LYS A 48 13.00 7.91 -8.05
C LYS A 48 11.69 8.47 -8.60
N LYS A 49 10.66 7.64 -8.79
CA LYS A 49 9.40 8.02 -9.46
C LYS A 49 8.28 8.30 -8.45
N SER A 50 7.31 9.12 -8.87
CA SER A 50 6.03 9.24 -8.18
C SER A 50 5.30 7.91 -8.24
N LEU A 51 4.73 7.45 -7.12
CA LEU A 51 4.05 6.15 -7.06
C LEU A 51 2.89 6.02 -8.05
N THR A 52 2.20 7.12 -8.37
CA THR A 52 1.16 7.13 -9.42
C THR A 52 1.66 6.77 -10.83
N THR A 53 2.97 6.87 -11.11
CA THR A 53 3.54 6.60 -12.44
C THR A 53 4.26 5.25 -12.53
N VAL A 54 4.50 4.59 -11.38
CA VAL A 54 5.16 3.28 -11.32
C VAL A 54 4.15 2.19 -11.68
N ASN A 55 4.39 1.44 -12.77
CA ASN A 55 3.56 0.29 -13.17
C ASN A 55 2.04 0.58 -13.17
N GLY A 56 1.63 1.77 -13.63
CA GLY A 56 0.22 2.18 -13.61
C GLY A 56 -0.33 2.48 -12.20
N GLY A 57 0.53 2.77 -11.23
CA GLY A 57 0.20 3.08 -9.85
C GLY A 57 0.41 1.95 -8.86
N ALA A 58 0.82 0.76 -9.30
CA ALA A 58 0.82 -0.45 -8.47
C ALA A 58 2.24 -0.89 -8.06
N VAL A 59 2.44 -1.14 -6.77
CA VAL A 59 3.67 -1.72 -6.22
C VAL A 59 3.38 -2.82 -5.21
N LEU A 60 4.21 -3.86 -5.20
CA LEU A 60 4.22 -4.83 -4.11
C LEU A 60 5.13 -4.34 -3.00
N ILE A 61 4.66 -4.49 -1.78
CA ILE A 61 5.38 -4.10 -0.56
C ILE A 61 5.52 -5.34 0.32
N VAL A 62 6.76 -5.70 0.61
CA VAL A 62 7.10 -6.65 1.68
C VAL A 62 7.64 -5.83 2.84
N ALA A 63 7.27 -6.19 4.06
CA ALA A 63 7.77 -5.51 5.23
C ALA A 63 8.05 -6.44 6.40
N THR A 64 8.84 -5.96 7.35
CA THR A 64 8.83 -6.48 8.72
C THR A 64 8.12 -5.49 9.63
N ILE A 65 7.52 -6.04 10.68
CA ILE A 65 7.04 -5.29 11.83
C ILE A 65 7.69 -5.98 13.02
N ASP A 66 8.38 -5.21 13.86
CA ASP A 66 9.18 -5.70 14.99
C ASP A 66 10.41 -6.55 14.55
N ASP A 67 11.18 -7.08 15.51
CA ASP A 67 12.55 -7.65 15.36
C ASP A 67 12.65 -8.97 14.55
N ALA A 68 11.85 -9.14 13.49
CA ALA A 68 12.00 -10.19 12.48
C ALA A 68 13.18 -9.94 11.52
N ARG A 69 14.34 -9.51 12.06
CA ARG A 69 15.54 -9.14 11.29
C ARG A 69 16.10 -10.28 10.47
N GLU A 70 16.00 -11.51 10.98
CA GLU A 70 16.49 -12.71 10.29
C GLU A 70 15.67 -13.02 9.03
N SER A 71 14.34 -12.90 9.09
CA SER A 71 13.46 -13.18 7.95
C SER A 71 13.62 -12.15 6.82
N ILE A 72 13.91 -10.89 7.14
CA ILE A 72 14.15 -9.88 6.10
C ILE A 72 15.54 -9.96 5.49
N ALA A 73 16.56 -10.32 6.28
CA ALA A 73 17.89 -10.60 5.75
C ALA A 73 17.88 -11.84 4.83
N GLU A 74 17.17 -12.90 5.22
CA GLU A 74 16.94 -14.08 4.37
C GLU A 74 16.26 -13.67 3.05
N PHE A 75 15.20 -12.84 3.14
CA PHE A 75 14.51 -12.32 1.96
C PHE A 75 15.41 -11.50 1.05
N ASP A 76 16.20 -10.57 1.59
CA ASP A 76 17.09 -9.71 0.82
C ASP A 76 18.17 -10.53 0.08
N ASN A 77 18.76 -11.53 0.76
CA ASN A 77 19.72 -12.45 0.14
C ASN A 77 19.08 -13.23 -1.02
N LEU A 78 17.86 -13.76 -0.82
CA LEU A 78 17.14 -14.48 -1.88
C LEU A 78 16.84 -13.57 -3.09
N VAL A 79 16.51 -12.29 -2.83
CA VAL A 79 16.25 -11.31 -3.88
C VAL A 79 17.53 -10.99 -4.67
N GLU A 80 18.67 -10.86 -3.98
CA GLU A 80 19.97 -10.65 -4.61
C GLU A 80 20.39 -11.83 -5.49
N MET A 81 20.16 -13.06 -5.02
CA MET A 81 20.39 -14.28 -5.79
C MET A 81 19.38 -14.49 -6.94
N GLY A 82 18.29 -13.71 -6.98
CA GLY A 82 17.23 -13.84 -7.97
C GLY A 82 16.38 -15.11 -7.81
N ASP A 83 16.36 -15.72 -6.62
CA ASP A 83 15.74 -17.04 -6.41
C ASP A 83 14.23 -16.94 -6.15
N ARG A 84 13.45 -17.13 -7.21
CA ARG A 84 12.00 -16.84 -7.20
C ARG A 84 11.18 -17.80 -6.35
N LEU A 85 11.53 -19.08 -6.36
CA LEU A 85 10.72 -20.10 -5.69
C LEU A 85 10.77 -19.97 -4.17
N PRO A 86 11.95 -19.81 -3.52
CA PRO A 86 12.03 -19.57 -2.08
C PRO A 86 11.38 -18.25 -1.67
N ILE A 87 11.48 -17.19 -2.47
CA ILE A 87 10.79 -15.92 -2.18
C ILE A 87 9.28 -16.13 -2.18
N ALA A 88 8.73 -16.77 -3.20
CA ALA A 88 7.30 -17.07 -3.26
C ALA A 88 6.86 -17.97 -2.09
N ALA A 89 7.68 -18.96 -1.70
CA ALA A 89 7.43 -19.81 -0.54
C ALA A 89 7.45 -19.02 0.77
N MET A 90 8.37 -18.07 0.93
CA MET A 90 8.46 -17.20 2.12
C MET A 90 7.23 -16.30 2.27
N LEU A 91 6.76 -15.70 1.16
CA LEU A 91 5.59 -14.82 1.13
C LEU A 91 4.28 -15.61 1.31
N SER A 92 4.13 -16.74 0.63
CA SER A 92 2.93 -17.61 0.72
C SER A 92 2.84 -18.35 2.07
N GLY A 93 3.99 -18.79 2.60
CA GLY A 93 4.12 -19.35 3.94
C GLY A 93 3.99 -18.30 5.06
N GLY A 94 3.90 -17.02 4.70
CA GLY A 94 3.67 -15.89 5.60
C GLY A 94 4.79 -15.72 6.64
N LYS A 95 6.04 -16.01 6.28
CA LYS A 95 7.19 -15.60 7.10
C LYS A 95 7.28 -14.06 7.16
N LEU A 96 6.90 -13.39 6.07
CA LEU A 96 6.83 -11.93 5.99
C LEU A 96 5.43 -11.45 5.55
N PRO A 97 4.87 -10.39 6.17
CA PRO A 97 3.68 -9.73 5.65
C PRO A 97 3.99 -9.00 4.34
N TRP A 98 3.03 -9.04 3.42
CA TRP A 98 3.13 -8.34 2.15
C TRP A 98 1.75 -7.90 1.63
N CYS A 99 1.74 -6.77 0.95
CA CYS A 99 0.53 -6.14 0.41
C CYS A 99 0.78 -5.53 -0.97
N GLU A 100 -0.30 -5.30 -1.71
CA GLU A 100 -0.28 -4.43 -2.90
C GLU A 100 -0.65 -3.01 -2.50
N LEU A 101 0.13 -2.03 -2.97
CA LEU A 101 -0.21 -0.61 -2.88
C LEU A 101 -0.54 -0.08 -4.27
N TYR A 102 -1.77 0.36 -4.46
CA TYR A 102 -2.23 1.08 -5.65
C TYR A 102 -2.33 2.56 -5.34
N THR A 103 -1.73 3.39 -6.18
CA THR A 103 -1.77 4.85 -6.06
C THR A 103 -2.35 5.43 -7.34
N SER A 104 -3.42 6.21 -7.22
CA SER A 104 -4.05 6.85 -8.37
C SER A 104 -4.38 8.31 -8.07
N ARG A 105 -4.56 9.11 -9.13
CA ARG A 105 -5.31 10.35 -9.01
C ARG A 105 -6.73 10.02 -8.54
N PHE A 106 -7.31 10.92 -7.77
CA PHE A 106 -8.64 10.79 -7.22
C PHE A 106 -9.43 12.07 -7.45
N ASP A 107 -10.69 11.88 -7.80
CA ASP A 107 -11.68 12.93 -8.02
C ASP A 107 -13.00 12.32 -7.54
N TYR A 108 -13.49 12.82 -6.41
CA TYR A 108 -14.65 12.25 -5.75
C TYR A 108 -15.88 12.30 -6.66
N ASP A 109 -16.19 13.46 -7.23
CA ASP A 109 -17.37 13.66 -8.05
C ASP A 109 -17.33 12.81 -9.31
N LYS A 110 -16.18 12.69 -9.98
CA LYS A 110 -16.03 11.78 -11.12
C LYS A 110 -16.18 10.32 -10.70
N THR A 111 -15.60 9.91 -9.57
CA THR A 111 -15.68 8.53 -9.08
C THR A 111 -17.12 8.16 -8.77
N VAL A 112 -17.82 9.01 -8.01
CA VAL A 112 -19.22 8.82 -7.65
C VAL A 112 -20.14 8.89 -8.87
N LYS A 113 -19.90 9.81 -9.81
CA LYS A 113 -20.70 9.89 -11.04
C LYS A 113 -20.54 8.65 -11.92
N ALA A 114 -19.32 8.13 -12.04
CA ALA A 114 -19.06 6.91 -12.82
C ALA A 114 -19.60 5.65 -12.13
N LYS A 115 -19.58 5.62 -10.80
CA LYS A 115 -20.02 4.48 -9.99
C LYS A 115 -20.79 4.96 -8.76
N SER A 116 -22.06 5.32 -8.96
CA SER A 116 -22.91 5.85 -7.87
C SER A 116 -23.02 4.91 -6.67
N LYS A 117 -22.88 3.60 -6.88
CA LYS A 117 -22.86 2.57 -5.83
C LYS A 117 -21.66 2.67 -4.88
N ASP A 118 -20.58 3.34 -5.28
CA ASP A 118 -19.37 3.50 -4.45
C ASP A 118 -19.54 4.66 -3.45
N LYS A 119 -20.46 5.61 -3.70
CA LYS A 119 -20.74 6.74 -2.80
C LYS A 119 -21.07 6.33 -1.36
N PRO A 120 -22.09 5.49 -1.09
CA PRO A 120 -22.42 5.11 0.28
C PRO A 120 -21.26 4.35 0.97
N LYS A 121 -20.41 3.67 0.19
CA LYS A 121 -19.24 2.95 0.73
C LYS A 121 -18.15 3.92 1.18
N ILE A 122 -17.83 4.91 0.36
CA ILE A 122 -16.83 5.94 0.69
C ILE A 122 -17.33 6.82 1.83
N ASP A 123 -18.57 7.31 1.73
CA ASP A 123 -19.14 8.22 2.73
C ASP A 123 -19.37 7.52 4.07
N GLY A 124 -19.72 6.22 4.05
CA GLY A 124 -19.95 5.42 5.25
C GLY A 124 -18.68 4.86 5.90
N SER A 125 -17.53 4.88 5.20
CA SER A 125 -16.27 4.37 5.73
C SER A 125 -15.38 5.41 6.41
N VAL A 126 -15.86 6.66 6.50
CA VAL A 126 -15.18 7.77 7.17
C VAL A 126 -16.10 8.53 8.13
N PRO A 127 -15.57 9.16 9.18
CA PRO A 127 -16.32 10.10 10.00
C PRO A 127 -16.91 11.26 9.19
N LYS A 128 -18.11 11.75 9.58
CA LYS A 128 -18.85 12.79 8.83
C LYS A 128 -18.08 14.12 8.72
N ASP A 129 -17.33 14.47 9.75
CA ASP A 129 -16.49 15.67 9.83
C ASP A 129 -15.26 15.60 8.90
N GLN A 130 -14.84 14.41 8.51
CA GLN A 130 -13.72 14.19 7.57
C GLN A 130 -14.16 14.06 6.11
N LEU A 131 -15.48 14.02 5.84
CA LEU A 131 -16.01 13.82 4.49
C LEU A 131 -15.61 14.93 3.51
N SER A 132 -15.48 16.18 3.99
CA SER A 132 -15.02 17.30 3.17
C SER A 132 -13.58 17.11 2.67
N LEU A 133 -12.71 16.53 3.51
CA LEU A 133 -11.32 16.21 3.16
C LEU A 133 -11.26 15.12 2.09
N VAL A 134 -12.11 14.09 2.20
CA VAL A 134 -12.21 13.03 1.18
C VAL A 134 -12.70 13.60 -0.14
N LYS A 135 -13.73 14.46 -0.13
CA LYS A 135 -14.24 15.11 -1.36
C LYS A 135 -13.19 16.02 -2.02
N GLY A 136 -12.35 16.67 -1.22
CA GLY A 136 -11.25 17.51 -1.69
C GLY A 136 -9.95 16.75 -2.02
N ALA A 137 -9.91 15.43 -1.84
CA ALA A 137 -8.71 14.64 -2.08
C ALA A 137 -8.39 14.55 -3.58
N LYS A 138 -7.09 14.57 -3.90
CA LYS A 138 -6.53 14.53 -5.26
C LYS A 138 -5.78 13.23 -5.55
N THR A 139 -5.35 12.56 -4.49
CA THR A 139 -4.62 11.30 -4.57
C THR A 139 -5.32 10.29 -3.67
N ARG A 140 -5.37 9.05 -4.14
CA ARG A 140 -5.86 7.90 -3.38
C ARG A 140 -4.81 6.81 -3.38
N TYR A 141 -4.47 6.35 -2.19
CA TYR A 141 -3.73 5.12 -1.96
C TYR A 141 -4.73 4.02 -1.59
N ILE A 142 -4.55 2.81 -2.12
CA ILE A 142 -5.31 1.62 -1.74
C ILE A 142 -4.32 0.53 -1.40
N ILE A 143 -4.37 0.03 -0.17
CA ILE A 143 -3.51 -1.03 0.33
C ILE A 143 -4.35 -2.30 0.42
N TYR A 144 -3.97 -3.34 -0.32
CA TYR A 144 -4.65 -4.65 -0.30
C TYR A 144 -3.81 -5.69 0.42
N ASN A 145 -4.47 -6.41 1.33
CA ASN A 145 -3.88 -7.60 1.93
C ASN A 145 -3.67 -8.67 0.86
N GLN A 146 -2.44 -9.14 0.69
CA GLN A 146 -2.14 -10.33 -0.11
C GLN A 146 -1.62 -11.50 0.72
N SER A 147 -1.34 -11.28 2.00
CA SER A 147 -0.94 -12.33 2.92
C SER A 147 -2.14 -13.05 3.51
N ARG A 148 -2.01 -14.37 3.70
CA ARG A 148 -3.01 -15.17 4.42
C ARG A 148 -2.95 -14.99 5.95
N LYS A 149 -2.02 -14.20 6.50
CA LYS A 149 -1.74 -14.09 7.95
C LYS A 149 -2.18 -12.77 8.59
N LYS A 150 -2.39 -12.81 9.91
CA LYS A 150 -2.75 -11.66 10.77
C LYS A 150 -1.77 -10.48 10.65
N ASN A 151 -0.47 -10.74 10.46
CA ASN A 151 0.57 -9.71 10.43
C ASN A 151 0.42 -8.74 9.24
N CYS A 152 -0.28 -9.13 8.17
CA CYS A 152 -0.52 -8.19 7.08
C CYS A 152 -1.62 -7.18 7.40
N GLN A 153 -2.58 -7.51 8.27
CA GLN A 153 -3.52 -6.50 8.77
C GLN A 153 -2.77 -5.40 9.53
N GLN A 154 -1.78 -5.79 10.35
CA GLN A 154 -0.92 -4.84 11.05
C GLN A 154 -0.10 -4.00 10.06
N LEU A 155 0.46 -4.62 9.02
CA LEU A 155 1.21 -3.89 7.97
C LEU A 155 0.31 -2.87 7.27
N MET A 156 -0.87 -3.27 6.84
CA MET A 156 -1.81 -2.38 6.18
C MET A 156 -2.20 -1.21 7.05
N THR A 157 -2.52 -1.46 8.32
CA THR A 157 -2.91 -0.41 9.27
C THR A 157 -1.74 0.54 9.52
N LYS A 158 -0.55 0.03 9.88
CA LYS A 158 0.63 0.87 10.09
C LYS A 158 1.00 1.69 8.84
N LEU A 159 0.91 1.09 7.65
CA LEU A 159 1.21 1.78 6.39
C LEU A 159 0.14 2.83 6.06
N ALA A 160 -1.14 2.54 6.30
CA ALA A 160 -2.24 3.50 6.12
C ALA A 160 -2.08 4.70 7.07
N ASP A 161 -1.78 4.45 8.35
CA ASP A 161 -1.56 5.47 9.36
C ASP A 161 -0.31 6.30 9.04
N CYS A 162 0.76 5.66 8.57
CA CYS A 162 1.97 6.33 8.10
C CYS A 162 1.68 7.25 6.91
N LEU A 163 0.90 6.79 5.93
CA LEU A 163 0.50 7.62 4.79
C LEU A 163 -0.39 8.78 5.23
N ALA A 164 -1.40 8.52 6.07
CA ALA A 164 -2.35 9.51 6.54
C ALA A 164 -1.66 10.62 7.34
N SER A 165 -0.83 10.25 8.32
CA SER A 165 -0.10 11.21 9.17
C SER A 165 0.84 12.14 8.39
N HIS A 166 1.44 11.67 7.30
CA HIS A 166 2.42 12.45 6.53
C HIS A 166 1.84 13.14 5.29
N THR A 167 0.57 12.86 4.96
CA THR A 167 -0.10 13.47 3.82
C THR A 167 -1.35 14.25 4.23
N ASP A 168 -1.58 14.46 5.53
CA ASP A 168 -2.84 15.00 6.06
C ASP A 168 -4.05 14.22 5.49
N GLY A 169 -3.88 12.90 5.38
CA GLY A 169 -4.80 12.01 4.69
C GLY A 169 -5.85 11.42 5.62
N VAL A 170 -6.98 11.03 5.04
CA VAL A 170 -8.07 10.34 5.73
C VAL A 170 -8.00 8.85 5.41
N VAL A 171 -7.87 8.02 6.44
CA VAL A 171 -7.98 6.56 6.32
C VAL A 171 -9.45 6.18 6.22
N ALA A 172 -9.76 5.30 5.28
CA ALA A 172 -11.11 4.80 5.04
C ALA A 172 -11.07 3.29 4.81
N ASP A 173 -12.14 2.62 5.21
CA ASP A 173 -12.35 1.23 4.78
C ASP A 173 -12.60 1.18 3.28
N TYR A 174 -11.96 0.20 2.63
CA TYR A 174 -12.10 0.00 1.20
C TYR A 174 -12.60 -1.42 0.92
N GLU A 175 -13.77 -1.52 0.30
CA GLU A 175 -14.24 -2.76 -0.29
C GLU A 175 -13.88 -2.79 -1.76
N ARG A 176 -13.19 -3.84 -2.20
CA ARG A 176 -13.04 -4.10 -3.64
C ARG A 176 -14.45 -4.23 -4.22
N PRO A 177 -14.83 -3.44 -5.23
CA PRO A 177 -16.05 -3.74 -5.97
C PRO A 177 -15.91 -5.18 -6.48
N SER A 178 -16.88 -6.04 -6.16
CA SER A 178 -16.95 -7.36 -6.76
C SER A 178 -16.80 -7.21 -8.28
N ARG A 179 -15.84 -7.95 -8.85
CA ARG A 179 -15.67 -8.04 -10.30
C ARG A 179 -16.87 -8.76 -10.89
#